data_AF-A0AAN9HE72-F1
#
_entry.id   AF-A0AAN9HE72-F1
#
_cell.length_a   1.000
_cell.length_b   1.000
_cell.length_c   1.000
_cell.angle_alpha   90.00
_cell.angle_beta   90.00
_cell.angle_gamma   90.00
#
_symmetry.space_group_name_H-M   'P 1'
#
loop_
_entity.id
_entity.type
_entity.pdbx_description
1 polymer ?
#
loop_
_entity_poly.entity_id
_entity_poly.type
_entity_poly.pdbx_seq_one_letter_code
_entity_poly.pdbx_strand_id
1 'polypeptide(L)'
;MKIEQKFVEPQNKTSESWEKRKRLLILDLCLQAALHQKKAIEETVKKLLSSVDYGICDFLLDLWSHVKTYETQTGRSVLPALQPVYQSAPAVWRIKLSERKISILLEVLRLQTEKKPVELIDWTDEESEMRGFLQCLPFISQLRLESHGGNTLIV
;
A
#
# COMPACT_ATOMS: atom_id res chain seq x y z
N MET A 1 -3.95 -28.11 -47.22
CA MET A 1 -3.36 -28.02 -45.87
C MET A 1 -4.13 -26.94 -45.11
N LYS A 2 -4.88 -27.31 -44.05
CA LYS A 2 -5.62 -26.37 -43.19
C LYS A 2 -4.62 -25.76 -42.21
N ILE A 3 -4.56 -24.42 -42.15
CA ILE A 3 -3.82 -23.71 -41.11
C ILE A 3 -4.82 -23.41 -40.01
N GLU A 4 -4.76 -24.15 -38.90
CA GLU A 4 -5.46 -23.76 -37.67
C GLU A 4 -4.70 -22.58 -37.05
N GLN A 5 -5.26 -21.38 -37.18
CA GLN A 5 -4.90 -20.28 -36.31
C GLN A 5 -5.49 -20.56 -34.92
N LYS A 6 -4.65 -21.04 -34.01
CA LYS A 6 -4.95 -20.97 -32.57
C LYS A 6 -4.96 -19.50 -32.17
N PHE A 7 -6.16 -18.95 -32.03
CA PHE A 7 -6.37 -17.66 -31.40
C PHE A 7 -6.03 -17.80 -29.92
N VAL A 8 -4.91 -17.22 -29.49
CA VAL A 8 -4.58 -17.06 -28.07
C VAL A 8 -5.18 -15.73 -27.63
N GLU A 9 -6.21 -15.82 -26.81
CA GLU A 9 -6.94 -14.68 -26.28
C GLU A 9 -6.12 -13.97 -25.17
N PRO A 10 -5.88 -12.64 -25.26
CA PRO A 10 -5.13 -11.93 -24.23
C PRO A 10 -6.05 -11.50 -23.08
N GLN A 11 -6.43 -12.43 -22.21
CA GLN A 11 -7.38 -12.16 -21.11
C GLN A 11 -6.77 -11.41 -19.91
N ASN A 12 -5.46 -11.10 -19.90
CA ASN A 12 -4.79 -10.57 -18.70
C ASN A 12 -4.49 -9.06 -18.71
N LYS A 13 -4.56 -8.37 -19.88
CA LYS A 13 -4.15 -6.94 -19.97
C LYS A 13 -5.26 -5.95 -19.57
N THR A 14 -6.51 -6.29 -19.83
CA THR A 14 -7.66 -5.42 -19.58
C THR A 14 -8.03 -5.36 -18.10
N SER A 15 -7.96 -6.49 -17.40
CA SER A 15 -8.22 -6.60 -15.96
C SER A 15 -7.21 -5.79 -15.13
N GLU A 16 -5.91 -5.96 -15.40
CA GLU A 16 -4.85 -5.23 -14.68
C GLU A 16 -4.95 -3.71 -14.88
N SER A 17 -5.27 -3.27 -16.11
CA SER A 17 -5.50 -1.85 -16.41
C SER A 17 -6.71 -1.28 -15.66
N TRP A 18 -7.77 -2.07 -15.52
CA TRP A 18 -8.97 -1.69 -14.81
C TRP A 18 -8.73 -1.56 -13.30
N GLU A 19 -8.00 -2.50 -12.70
CA GLU A 19 -7.63 -2.43 -11.28
C GLU A 19 -6.74 -1.22 -10.97
N LYS A 20 -5.77 -0.90 -11.85
CA LYS A 20 -4.96 0.33 -11.73
C LYS A 20 -5.83 1.59 -11.74
N ARG A 21 -6.84 1.66 -12.63
CA ARG A 21 -7.78 2.79 -12.67
C ARG A 21 -8.63 2.88 -11.41
N LYS A 22 -9.14 1.76 -10.89
CA LYS A 22 -9.89 1.74 -9.62
C LYS A 22 -9.05 2.26 -8.46
N ARG A 23 -7.79 1.80 -8.33
CA ARG A 23 -6.87 2.26 -7.28
C ARG A 23 -6.69 3.78 -7.36
N LEU A 24 -6.38 4.31 -8.55
CA LEU A 24 -6.25 5.76 -8.74
C LEU A 24 -7.52 6.53 -8.35
N LEU A 25 -8.70 6.06 -8.77
CA LEU A 25 -9.97 6.69 -8.41
C LEU A 25 -10.16 6.72 -6.89
N ILE A 26 -9.84 5.63 -6.18
CA ILE A 26 -9.94 5.59 -4.71
C ILE A 26 -8.99 6.62 -4.09
N LEU A 27 -7.75 6.71 -4.55
CA LEU A 27 -6.77 7.69 -4.06
C LEU A 27 -7.25 9.14 -4.29
N ASP A 28 -7.75 9.43 -5.49
CA ASP A 28 -8.30 10.74 -5.83
C ASP A 28 -9.50 11.07 -4.95
N LEU A 29 -10.44 10.13 -4.77
CA LEU A 29 -11.60 10.32 -3.89
C LEU A 29 -11.17 10.61 -2.45
N CYS A 30 -10.17 9.89 -1.91
CA CYS A 30 -9.65 10.13 -0.57
C CYS A 30 -9.08 11.54 -0.43
N LEU A 31 -8.28 11.97 -1.41
CA LEU A 31 -7.69 13.30 -1.44
C LEU A 31 -8.75 14.39 -1.55
N GLN A 32 -9.72 14.24 -2.45
CA GLN A 32 -10.82 15.19 -2.60
C GLN A 32 -11.69 15.26 -1.34
N ALA A 33 -11.98 14.12 -0.72
CA ALA A 33 -12.73 14.11 0.51
C ALA A 33 -11.96 14.81 1.64
N ALA A 34 -10.63 14.62 1.75
CA ALA A 34 -9.79 15.35 2.70
C ALA A 34 -9.81 16.86 2.48
N LEU A 35 -9.91 17.31 1.22
CA LEU A 35 -10.01 18.71 0.85
C LEU A 35 -11.40 19.32 1.16
N HIS A 36 -12.47 18.53 1.04
CA HIS A 36 -13.84 19.06 1.00
C HIS A 36 -14.77 18.62 2.16
N GLN A 37 -14.57 17.46 2.79
CA GLN A 37 -15.46 16.92 3.83
C GLN A 37 -14.73 16.03 4.86
N LYS A 38 -14.60 16.51 6.09
CA LYS A 38 -13.81 15.85 7.14
C LYS A 38 -14.49 14.66 7.85
N LYS A 39 -15.82 14.48 7.72
CA LYS A 39 -16.61 13.63 8.65
C LYS A 39 -16.99 12.22 8.17
N ALA A 40 -16.82 11.90 6.87
CA ALA A 40 -17.30 10.62 6.31
C ALA A 40 -16.23 9.81 5.55
N ILE A 41 -14.96 10.23 5.64
CA ILE A 41 -13.85 9.64 4.88
C ILE A 41 -13.60 8.19 5.28
N GLU A 42 -13.49 7.91 6.58
CA GLU A 42 -13.07 6.59 7.06
C GLU A 42 -14.04 5.48 6.68
N GLU A 43 -15.34 5.67 6.90
CA GLU A 43 -16.37 4.69 6.55
C GLU A 43 -16.44 4.44 5.04
N THR A 44 -16.33 5.52 4.26
CA THR A 44 -16.33 5.44 2.79
C THR A 44 -15.10 4.69 2.30
N VAL A 45 -13.92 5.03 2.81
CA VAL A 45 -12.66 4.36 2.47
C VAL A 45 -12.71 2.89 2.84
N LYS A 46 -13.16 2.55 4.06
CA LYS A 46 -13.26 1.16 4.51
C LYS A 46 -14.20 0.34 3.62
N LYS A 47 -15.35 0.91 3.25
CA LYS A 47 -16.31 0.28 2.33
C LYS A 47 -15.70 0.10 0.93
N LEU A 48 -14.99 1.10 0.41
CA LEU A 48 -14.33 1.02 -0.89
C LEU A 48 -13.20 -0.01 -0.91
N LEU A 49 -12.38 -0.07 0.14
CA LEU A 49 -11.32 -1.08 0.29
C LEU A 49 -11.88 -2.49 0.41
N SER A 50 -13.08 -2.68 0.99
CA SER A 50 -13.74 -3.99 0.98
C SER A 50 -14.28 -4.41 -0.40
N SER A 51 -14.47 -3.44 -1.31
CA SER A 51 -15.01 -3.68 -2.66
C SER A 51 -13.93 -3.90 -3.73
N VAL A 52 -12.67 -3.70 -3.37
CA VAL A 52 -11.51 -3.91 -4.24
C VAL A 52 -10.58 -4.89 -3.55
N ASP A 53 -9.91 -5.77 -4.30
CA ASP A 53 -8.81 -6.56 -3.74
C ASP A 53 -7.58 -5.65 -3.55
N TYR A 54 -7.71 -4.72 -2.60
CA TYR A 54 -6.75 -3.68 -2.32
C TYR A 54 -6.47 -3.68 -0.82
N GLY A 55 -5.40 -4.39 -0.45
CA GLY A 55 -4.99 -4.51 0.93
C GLY A 55 -4.80 -3.13 1.58
N ILE A 56 -5.24 -2.99 2.83
CA ILE A 56 -5.18 -1.71 3.55
C ILE A 56 -3.74 -1.20 3.64
N CYS A 57 -2.75 -2.08 3.85
CA CYS A 57 -1.33 -1.68 3.89
C CYS A 57 -0.89 -1.03 2.58
N ASP A 58 -1.19 -1.69 1.45
CA ASP A 58 -0.89 -1.21 0.11
C ASP A 58 -1.55 0.13 -0.18
N PHE A 59 -2.83 0.25 0.19
CA PHE A 59 -3.58 1.49 0.07
C PHE A 59 -2.94 2.64 0.85
N LEU A 60 -2.54 2.43 2.11
CA LEU A 60 -1.92 3.47 2.92
C LEU A 60 -0.59 3.95 2.32
N LEU A 61 0.21 3.03 1.79
CA LEU A 61 1.48 3.35 1.12
C LEU A 61 1.26 4.14 -0.17
N ASP A 62 0.30 3.71 -0.99
CA ASP A 62 -0.03 4.38 -2.25
C ASP A 62 -0.64 5.78 -2.00
N LEU A 63 -1.50 5.90 -0.98
CA LEU A 63 -2.10 7.16 -0.55
C LEU A 63 -1.04 8.16 -0.11
N TRP A 64 -0.03 7.73 0.65
CA TRP A 64 1.08 8.60 1.03
C TRP A 64 1.80 9.16 -0.19
N SER A 65 2.16 8.31 -1.14
CA SER A 65 2.82 8.75 -2.37
C SER A 65 1.97 9.76 -3.13
N HIS A 66 0.68 9.45 -3.29
CA HIS A 66 -0.26 10.29 -4.03
C HIS A 66 -0.45 11.67 -3.37
N VAL A 67 -0.65 11.68 -2.05
CA VAL A 67 -0.75 12.90 -1.25
C VAL A 67 0.53 13.72 -1.33
N LYS A 68 1.71 13.10 -1.18
CA LYS A 68 2.97 13.84 -1.24
C LYS A 68 3.24 14.47 -2.60
N THR A 69 2.87 13.79 -3.69
CA THR A 69 2.90 14.39 -5.03
C THR A 69 1.98 15.62 -5.09
N TYR A 70 0.75 15.51 -4.60
CA TYR A 70 -0.19 16.64 -4.56
C TYR A 70 0.31 17.82 -3.71
N GLU A 71 0.78 17.57 -2.48
CA GLU A 71 1.29 18.61 -1.58
C GLU A 71 2.50 19.33 -2.20
N THR A 72 3.39 18.58 -2.87
CA THR A 72 4.56 19.14 -3.57
C THR A 72 4.16 20.02 -4.75
N GLN A 73 3.17 19.59 -5.54
CA GLN A 73 2.73 20.32 -6.73
C GLN A 73 1.91 21.58 -6.41
N THR A 74 1.12 21.53 -5.34
CA THR A 74 0.14 22.59 -5.03
C THR A 74 0.55 23.46 -3.85
N GLY A 75 1.53 23.03 -3.05
CA GLY A 75 1.92 23.68 -1.80
C GLY A 75 0.88 23.58 -0.68
N ARG A 76 -0.25 22.86 -0.89
CA ARG A 76 -1.30 22.70 0.11
C ARG A 76 -0.98 21.53 1.03
N SER A 77 -1.24 21.68 2.33
CA SER A 77 -1.14 20.57 3.27
C SER A 77 -2.50 19.89 3.44
N VAL A 78 -2.54 18.58 3.19
CA VAL A 78 -3.72 17.72 3.34
C VAL A 78 -3.49 16.56 4.29
N LEU A 79 -2.22 16.27 4.61
CA LEU A 79 -1.84 15.21 5.54
C LEU A 79 -2.60 15.25 6.88
N PRO A 80 -2.76 16.42 7.55
CA PRO A 80 -3.44 16.47 8.85
C PRO A 80 -4.92 16.04 8.77
N ALA A 81 -5.57 16.24 7.64
CA ALA A 81 -6.96 15.79 7.44
C ALA A 81 -7.07 14.27 7.21
N LEU A 82 -6.01 13.66 6.69
CA LEU A 82 -5.93 12.21 6.42
C LEU A 82 -5.33 11.40 7.56
N GLN A 83 -4.84 12.03 8.62
CA GLN A 83 -4.27 11.34 9.79
C GLN A 83 -5.16 10.19 10.31
N PRO A 84 -6.49 10.34 10.44
CA PRO A 84 -7.36 9.24 10.93
C PRO A 84 -7.37 8.01 9.99
N VAL A 85 -7.24 8.24 8.67
CA VAL A 85 -7.11 7.16 7.68
C VAL A 85 -5.82 6.37 7.90
N TYR A 86 -4.70 7.06 8.11
CA TYR A 86 -3.42 6.40 8.40
C TYR A 86 -3.43 5.63 9.72
N GLN A 87 -4.23 6.06 10.70
CA GLN A 87 -4.40 5.38 11.99
C GLN A 87 -5.31 4.14 11.89
N SER A 88 -6.10 4.02 10.82
CA SER A 88 -6.97 2.86 10.54
C SER A 88 -6.22 1.63 10.01
N ALA A 89 -4.91 1.54 10.25
CA ALA A 89 -4.07 0.45 9.79
C ALA A 89 -4.44 -0.89 10.46
N PRO A 90 -4.25 -2.03 9.75
CA PRO A 90 -4.57 -3.34 10.29
C PRO A 90 -3.74 -3.69 11.54
N ALA A 91 -4.15 -4.76 12.23
CA ALA A 91 -3.42 -5.27 13.39
C ALA A 91 -2.02 -5.79 13.01
N VAL A 92 -1.88 -6.36 11.81
CA VAL A 92 -0.61 -6.83 11.25
C VAL A 92 -0.43 -6.19 9.87
N TRP A 93 0.75 -5.64 9.62
CA TRP A 93 1.13 -5.08 8.34
C TRP A 93 1.69 -6.18 7.45
N ARG A 94 0.98 -6.55 6.39
CA ARG A 94 1.50 -7.47 5.35
C ARG A 94 2.01 -6.64 4.20
N ILE A 95 3.29 -6.80 3.86
CA ILE A 95 3.98 -5.96 2.88
C ILE A 95 4.78 -6.86 1.95
N LYS A 96 4.55 -6.70 0.64
CA LYS A 96 5.46 -7.24 -0.37
C LYS A 96 6.64 -6.29 -0.54
N LEU A 97 7.80 -6.63 0.00
CA LEU A 97 8.91 -5.66 0.07
C LEU A 97 9.42 -5.28 -1.32
N SER A 98 9.54 -6.25 -2.22
CA SER A 98 9.99 -6.10 -3.61
C SER A 98 9.17 -5.08 -4.43
N GLU A 99 7.91 -4.86 -4.07
CA GLU A 99 6.99 -3.95 -4.75
C GLU A 99 6.95 -2.54 -4.10
N ARG A 100 7.69 -2.31 -3.01
CA ARG A 100 7.49 -1.13 -2.15
C ARG A 100 8.77 -0.35 -1.88
N LYS A 101 8.67 0.97 -1.98
CA LYS A 101 9.76 1.88 -1.58
C LYS A 101 9.83 1.95 -0.06
N ILE A 102 10.94 1.50 0.50
CA ILE A 102 11.19 1.50 1.95
C ILE A 102 11.05 2.90 2.56
N SER A 103 11.48 3.95 1.86
CA SER A 103 11.32 5.33 2.34
C SER A 103 9.86 5.73 2.53
N ILE A 104 8.96 5.27 1.65
CA ILE A 104 7.52 5.50 1.80
C ILE A 104 6.99 4.71 3.01
N LEU A 105 7.38 3.45 3.13
CA LEU A 105 6.98 2.61 4.26
C LEU A 105 7.39 3.23 5.60
N LEU A 106 8.63 3.68 5.71
CA LEU A 106 9.15 4.32 6.91
C LEU A 106 8.31 5.52 7.34
N GLU A 107 7.95 6.40 6.40
CA GLU A 107 7.12 7.56 6.70
C GLU A 107 5.72 7.16 7.15
N VAL A 108 5.10 6.16 6.51
CA VAL A 108 3.77 5.70 6.90
C VAL A 108 3.77 5.01 8.27
N LEU A 109 4.83 4.26 8.60
CA LEU A 109 5.00 3.64 9.91
C LEU A 109 5.14 4.70 11.02
N ARG A 110 5.77 5.86 10.75
CA ARG A 110 5.87 6.98 11.70
C ARG A 110 4.53 7.64 12.03
N LEU A 111 3.53 7.50 11.17
CA LEU A 111 2.19 8.05 11.40
C LEU A 111 1.35 7.16 12.33
N GLN A 112 1.81 5.93 12.60
CA GLN A 112 1.11 5.00 13.47
C GLN A 112 1.23 5.43 14.93
N THR A 113 0.12 5.38 15.67
CA THR A 113 0.12 5.65 17.12
C THR A 113 0.78 4.53 17.92
N GLU A 114 0.73 3.32 17.41
CA GLU A 114 1.29 2.12 18.03
C GLU A 114 2.17 1.37 17.03
N LYS A 115 3.25 0.76 17.54
CA LYS A 115 4.10 -0.12 16.75
C LYS A 115 3.35 -1.41 16.45
N LYS A 116 3.18 -1.71 15.16
CA LYS A 116 2.47 -2.91 14.70
C LYS A 116 3.45 -3.99 14.23
N PRO A 117 3.09 -5.28 14.35
CA PRO A 117 3.83 -6.35 13.70
C PRO A 117 3.85 -6.15 12.18
N VAL A 118 5.00 -6.38 11.57
CA VAL A 118 5.18 -6.38 10.11
C VAL A 118 5.55 -7.79 9.65
N GLU A 119 4.85 -8.25 8.63
CA GLU A 119 5.10 -9.47 7.89
C GLU A 119 5.54 -9.10 6.48
N LEU A 120 6.81 -9.38 6.19
CA LEU A 120 7.40 -9.20 4.89
C LEU A 120 7.17 -10.48 4.07
N ILE A 121 6.54 -10.27 2.93
CA ILE A 121 6.24 -11.28 1.93
C ILE A 121 7.11 -10.93 0.72
N ASP A 122 7.56 -11.95 -0.02
CA ASP A 122 8.25 -11.75 -1.30
C ASP A 122 9.40 -10.72 -1.22
N TRP A 123 10.21 -10.83 -0.16
CA TRP A 123 11.38 -9.99 0.06
C TRP A 123 12.60 -10.59 -0.64
N THR A 124 13.52 -9.73 -1.07
CA THR A 124 14.74 -10.19 -1.76
C THR A 124 15.90 -10.33 -0.77
N ASP A 125 16.80 -11.28 -0.98
CA ASP A 125 18.07 -11.38 -0.23
C ASP A 125 19.05 -10.23 -0.58
N GLU A 126 18.60 -9.18 -1.28
CA GLU A 126 19.44 -8.02 -1.61
C GLU A 126 19.78 -7.22 -0.34
N GLU A 127 21.07 -7.17 -0.03
CA GLU A 127 21.59 -6.49 1.17
C GLU A 127 21.17 -5.01 1.22
N SER A 128 21.09 -4.33 0.07
CA SER A 128 20.65 -2.94 -0.03
C SER A 128 19.19 -2.72 0.39
N GLU A 129 18.30 -3.62 -0.04
CA GLU A 129 16.88 -3.59 0.34
C GLU A 129 16.73 -3.86 1.84
N MET A 130 17.40 -4.90 2.34
CA MET A 130 17.37 -5.27 3.75
C MET A 130 17.98 -4.18 4.66
N ARG A 131 19.12 -3.60 4.28
CA ARG A 131 19.74 -2.49 5.01
C ARG A 131 18.86 -1.25 5.03
N GLY A 132 18.13 -0.99 3.95
CA GLY A 132 17.10 0.05 3.93
C GLY A 132 16.01 -0.26 4.96
N PHE A 133 15.49 -1.49 4.97
CA PHE A 133 14.40 -1.89 5.85
C PHE A 133 14.77 -1.80 7.33
N LEU A 134 16.04 -1.98 7.71
CA LEU A 134 16.49 -1.81 9.09
C LEU A 134 16.09 -0.45 9.70
N GLN A 135 15.91 0.59 8.87
CA GLN A 135 15.44 1.90 9.32
C GLN A 135 13.99 1.89 9.85
N CYS A 136 13.19 0.89 9.47
CA CYS A 136 11.81 0.70 9.92
C CYS A 136 11.73 0.03 11.30
N LEU A 137 12.77 -0.71 11.74
CA LEU A 137 12.75 -1.49 12.99
C LEU A 137 12.32 -0.69 14.23
N PRO A 138 12.74 0.58 14.43
CA PRO A 138 12.30 1.36 15.59
C PRO A 138 10.80 1.62 15.64
N PHE A 139 10.07 1.45 14.52
CA PHE A 139 8.65 1.79 14.36
C PHE A 139 7.73 0.57 14.32
N ILE A 140 8.28 -0.64 14.43
CA ILE A 140 7.52 -1.90 14.40
C ILE A 140 7.71 -2.65 15.72
N SER A 141 6.75 -3.51 16.08
CA SER A 141 6.81 -4.28 17.34
C SER A 141 7.33 -5.70 17.15
N GLN A 142 7.23 -6.23 15.94
CA GLN A 142 7.69 -7.57 15.59
C GLN A 142 7.95 -7.61 14.08
N LEU A 143 9.00 -8.31 13.65
CA LEU A 143 9.24 -8.62 12.24
C LEU A 143 9.00 -10.11 11.98
N ARG A 144 8.27 -10.42 10.91
CA ARG A 144 8.07 -11.77 10.40
C ARG A 144 8.49 -11.80 8.95
N LEU A 145 9.32 -12.78 8.58
CA LEU A 145 9.73 -13.00 7.19
C LEU A 145 9.07 -14.27 6.69
N GLU A 146 8.20 -14.16 5.69
CA GLU A 146 7.62 -15.30 5.00
C GLU A 146 8.62 -15.79 3.94
N SER A 147 9.29 -16.92 4.22
CA SER A 147 10.17 -17.54 3.24
C SER A 147 9.38 -18.28 2.16
N HIS A 148 9.92 -18.37 0.94
CA HIS A 148 9.32 -19.11 -0.17
C HIS A 148 9.09 -20.63 0.11
N GLY A 149 9.58 -21.16 1.24
CA GLY A 149 9.37 -22.54 1.69
C GLY A 149 8.34 -22.72 2.81
N GLY A 150 7.57 -21.68 3.17
CA GLY A 150 6.53 -21.76 4.22
C GLY A 150 7.03 -21.65 5.66
N ASN A 151 8.33 -21.38 5.86
CA ASN A 151 8.89 -21.14 7.19
C ASN A 151 8.84 -19.65 7.51
N THR A 152 8.24 -19.29 8.64
CA THR A 152 8.24 -17.91 9.16
C THR A 152 9.46 -17.73 10.07
N LEU A 153 10.37 -16.82 9.69
CA LEU A 153 11.41 -16.35 10.62
C LEU A 153 10.85 -15.17 11.41
N ILE A 154 10.91 -15.26 12.74
CA ILE A 154 10.52 -14.17 13.64
C ILE A 154 11.81 -13.54 14.16
N VAL A 155 11.98 -12.24 13.91
CA VAL A 155 13.15 -11.44 14.29
C VAL A 155 12.73 -10.36 15.29
#